data_AF-A0A3D4Q4S7-F1
#
_entry.id   AF-A0A3D4Q4S7-F1
#
_cell.length_a   1.000
_cell.length_b   1.000
_cell.length_c   1.000
_cell.angle_alpha   90.00
_cell.angle_beta   90.00
_cell.angle_gamma   90.00
#
_symmetry.space_group_name_H-M   'P 1'
#
loop_
_entity.id
_entity.type
_entity.pdbx_description
1 polymer ?
#
loop_
_entity_poly.entity_id
_entity_poly.type
_entity_poly.pdbx_seq_one_letter_code
_entity_poly.pdbx_strand_id
1 'polypeptide(L)'
;MRKFLLLGSLLVVSVSATANDAVKYTCKMGNAERVIEVVYASTDKPVPCTVSYTKDGDAQTLWSYESTEGQCEAKAAEFAEKQSGWGFSCSNETGSSASEAETSAQ
;
A
#
# COMPACT_ATOMS: atom_id res chain seq x y z
N MET A 1 -10.54 6.30 -58.96
CA MET A 1 -9.61 5.54 -58.09
C MET A 1 -9.40 6.33 -56.81
N ARG A 2 -10.17 6.06 -55.74
CA ARG A 2 -10.01 6.72 -54.44
C ARG A 2 -9.07 5.89 -53.58
N LYS A 3 -7.84 6.37 -53.45
CA LYS A 3 -6.79 5.82 -52.61
C LYS A 3 -7.23 6.03 -51.15
N PHE A 4 -7.85 5.03 -50.54
CA PHE A 4 -8.09 5.04 -49.10
C PHE A 4 -6.73 4.82 -48.41
N LEU A 5 -6.13 5.91 -47.96
CA LEU A 5 -4.98 5.89 -47.05
C LEU A 5 -5.47 5.35 -45.70
N LEU A 6 -5.19 4.07 -45.43
CA LEU A 6 -5.36 3.47 -44.11
C LEU A 6 -4.24 3.97 -43.20
N LEU A 7 -4.49 5.07 -42.48
CA LEU A 7 -3.70 5.45 -41.31
C LEU A 7 -4.07 4.51 -40.15
N GLY A 8 -3.32 3.42 -40.04
CA GLY A 8 -3.38 2.54 -38.87
C GLY A 8 -2.86 3.27 -37.65
N SER A 9 -3.78 3.77 -36.81
CA SER A 9 -3.45 4.35 -35.51
C SER A 9 -2.96 3.25 -34.58
N LEU A 10 -1.65 3.25 -34.30
CA LEU A 10 -1.00 2.32 -33.40
C LEU A 10 -1.27 2.79 -31.96
N LEU A 11 -2.26 2.19 -31.31
CA LEU A 11 -2.54 2.37 -29.87
C LEU A 11 -1.43 1.69 -29.07
N VAL A 12 -0.42 2.46 -28.68
CA VAL A 12 0.54 2.08 -27.63
C VAL A 12 -0.19 2.07 -26.29
N VAL A 13 -0.52 0.87 -25.79
CA VAL A 13 -0.95 0.68 -24.41
C VAL A 13 0.29 0.70 -23.53
N SER A 14 0.54 1.83 -22.88
CA SER A 14 1.56 1.95 -21.84
C SER A 14 1.10 1.17 -20.61
N VAL A 15 1.65 -0.03 -20.38
CA VAL A 15 1.44 -0.75 -19.12
C VAL A 15 2.32 -0.06 -18.07
N SER A 16 1.72 0.79 -17.24
CA SER A 16 2.37 1.32 -16.05
C SER A 16 2.54 0.19 -15.04
N ALA A 17 3.80 -0.22 -14.78
CA ALA A 17 4.12 -1.10 -13.66
C ALA A 17 3.87 -0.34 -12.37
N THR A 18 2.81 -0.70 -11.64
CA THR A 18 2.59 -0.21 -10.28
C THR A 18 3.47 -1.04 -9.36
N ALA A 19 4.50 -0.44 -8.78
CA ALA A 19 5.16 -1.03 -7.62
C ALA A 19 4.12 -1.21 -6.51
N ASN A 20 4.22 -2.29 -5.73
CA ASN A 20 3.37 -2.42 -4.55
C ASN A 20 3.73 -1.30 -3.59
N ASP A 21 2.75 -0.49 -3.22
CA ASP A 21 2.95 0.57 -2.26
C ASP A 21 3.19 -0.01 -0.88
N ALA A 22 4.07 0.61 -0.09
CA ALA A 22 4.30 0.16 1.27
C ALA A 22 3.06 0.48 2.11
N VAL A 23 2.44 -0.55 2.71
CA VAL A 23 1.27 -0.38 3.58
C VAL A 23 1.71 -0.59 5.02
N LYS A 24 1.71 0.47 5.81
CA LYS A 24 2.08 0.46 7.22
C LYS A 24 1.15 1.34 8.04
N TYR A 25 0.69 0.83 9.17
CA TYR A 25 -0.07 1.59 10.16
C TYR A 25 0.74 1.70 11.45
N THR A 26 0.89 2.93 11.92
CA THR A 26 1.43 3.21 13.25
C THR A 26 0.29 3.61 14.18
N CYS A 27 0.04 2.80 15.21
CA CYS A 27 -1.04 2.97 16.17
C CYS A 27 -0.49 3.34 17.54
N LYS A 28 -0.88 4.50 18.09
CA LYS A 28 -0.36 5.02 19.36
C LYS A 28 -1.44 5.23 20.42
N MET A 29 -1.11 4.95 21.68
CA MET A 29 -1.95 5.25 22.85
C MET A 29 -1.06 5.58 24.05
N GLY A 30 -0.95 6.87 24.39
CA GLY A 30 0.00 7.34 25.40
C GLY A 30 1.43 6.99 24.97
N ASN A 31 2.13 6.18 25.79
CA ASN A 31 3.48 5.69 25.50
C ASN A 31 3.51 4.35 24.75
N ALA A 32 2.35 3.73 24.50
CA ALA A 32 2.27 2.47 23.77
C ALA A 32 2.23 2.72 22.26
N GLU A 33 3.07 1.99 21.52
CA GLU A 33 3.12 2.01 20.07
C GLU A 33 2.96 0.59 19.51
N ARG A 34 2.21 0.49 18.42
CA ARG A 34 1.94 -0.75 17.69
C ARG A 34 2.09 -0.48 16.20
N VAL A 35 2.75 -1.39 15.50
CA VAL A 35 2.97 -1.26 14.06
C VAL A 35 2.32 -2.44 13.36
N ILE A 36 1.51 -2.17 12.34
CA ILE A 36 0.91 -3.18 11.45
C ILE A 36 1.48 -2.92 10.06
N GLU A 37 2.09 -3.92 9.44
CA GLU A 37 2.79 -3.75 8.17
C GLU A 37 2.46 -4.89 7.21
N VAL A 38 2.22 -4.56 5.94
CA VAL A 38 2.14 -5.54 4.85
C VAL A 38 3.54 -5.77 4.30
N VAL A 39 3.98 -7.02 4.33
CA VAL A 39 5.27 -7.46 3.79
C VAL A 39 5.01 -8.32 2.58
N TYR A 40 5.38 -7.82 1.41
CA TYR A 40 5.36 -8.58 0.15
C TYR A 40 6.64 -9.40 0.01
N ALA A 41 6.53 -10.63 -0.48
CA ALA A 41 7.71 -11.47 -0.74
C ALA A 41 8.53 -10.98 -1.95
N SER A 42 7.97 -10.11 -2.78
CA SER A 42 8.64 -9.52 -3.95
C SER A 42 8.11 -8.11 -4.19
N THR A 43 8.97 -7.21 -4.65
CA THR A 43 8.61 -5.81 -4.93
C THR A 43 7.69 -5.66 -6.14
N ASP A 44 7.76 -6.62 -7.08
CA ASP A 44 7.07 -6.56 -8.37
C ASP A 44 5.76 -7.36 -8.38
N LYS A 45 5.41 -8.03 -7.27
CA LYS A 45 4.24 -8.90 -7.17
C LYS A 45 3.49 -8.69 -5.86
N PRO A 46 2.17 -8.44 -5.87
CA PRO A 46 1.36 -8.24 -4.66
C PRO A 46 1.17 -9.52 -3.83
N VAL A 47 1.55 -10.68 -4.36
CA VAL A 47 1.52 -11.97 -3.66
C VAL A 47 2.76 -12.80 -3.99
N PRO A 48 3.20 -13.67 -3.07
CA PRO A 48 2.67 -13.87 -1.72
C PRO A 48 2.94 -12.67 -0.80
N CYS A 49 2.05 -12.44 0.17
CA CYS A 49 2.15 -11.35 1.13
C CYS A 49 1.85 -11.81 2.55
N THR A 50 2.37 -11.09 3.54
CA THR A 50 2.10 -11.33 4.96
C THR A 50 1.75 -10.03 5.67
N VAL A 51 1.03 -10.12 6.78
CA VAL A 51 0.77 -8.98 7.67
C VAL A 51 1.55 -9.21 8.96
N SER A 52 2.54 -8.35 9.19
CA SER A 52 3.34 -8.31 10.41
C SER A 52 2.73 -7.36 11.42
N TYR A 53 2.80 -7.73 12.69
CA TYR A 53 2.37 -6.91 13.81
C TYR A 53 3.47 -6.83 14.85
N THR A 54 3.90 -5.61 15.17
CA THR A 54 4.89 -5.33 16.21
C THR A 54 4.24 -4.63 17.38
N LYS A 55 4.49 -5.13 18.59
CA LYS A 55 4.02 -4.55 19.85
C LYS A 55 5.13 -4.70 20.89
N ASP A 56 5.45 -3.61 21.59
CA ASP A 56 6.48 -3.60 22.66
C ASP A 56 7.86 -4.12 22.20
N GLY A 57 8.16 -4.00 20.90
CA GLY A 57 9.40 -4.49 20.28
C GLY A 57 9.33 -5.93 19.75
N ASP A 58 8.29 -6.68 20.08
CA ASP A 58 8.08 -8.04 19.59
C ASP A 58 7.24 -8.05 18.31
N ALA A 59 7.79 -8.64 17.24
CA ALA A 59 7.14 -8.78 15.95
C ALA A 59 6.59 -10.20 15.74
N GLN A 60 5.39 -10.31 15.16
CA GLN A 60 4.79 -11.58 14.77
C GLN A 60 4.01 -11.45 13.46
N THR A 61 3.99 -12.51 12.67
CA THR A 61 3.12 -12.61 11.50
C THR A 61 1.72 -13.03 11.92
N LEU A 62 0.72 -12.22 11.59
CA LEU A 62 -0.69 -12.51 11.90
C LEU A 62 -1.38 -13.27 10.76
N TRP A 63 -1.09 -12.90 9.51
CA TRP A 63 -1.71 -13.48 8.32
C TRP A 63 -0.69 -13.64 7.19
N SER A 64 -0.94 -14.63 6.34
CA SER A 64 -0.16 -14.91 5.13
C SER A 64 -1.12 -15.31 4.01
N TYR A 65 -0.89 -14.78 2.81
CA TYR A 65 -1.70 -15.03 1.64
C TYR A 65 -0.79 -15.33 0.44
N GLU A 66 -1.01 -16.48 -0.19
CA GLU A 66 -0.10 -16.97 -1.23
C GLU A 66 -0.43 -16.44 -2.63
N SER A 67 -1.71 -16.20 -2.91
CA SER A 67 -2.18 -15.99 -4.28
C SER A 67 -3.37 -15.04 -4.41
N THR A 68 -3.86 -14.47 -3.31
CA THR A 68 -5.03 -13.57 -3.34
C THR A 68 -4.59 -12.15 -3.08
N GLU A 69 -4.46 -11.39 -4.17
CA GLU A 69 -4.07 -9.97 -4.14
C GLU A 69 -5.08 -9.14 -3.33
N GLY A 70 -4.60 -8.10 -2.63
CA GLY A 70 -5.43 -7.18 -1.84
C GLY A 70 -5.84 -7.69 -0.46
N GLN A 71 -5.59 -8.95 -0.12
CA GLN A 71 -5.98 -9.51 1.18
C GLN A 71 -5.15 -8.97 2.35
N CYS A 72 -3.83 -8.83 2.18
CA CYS A 72 -2.97 -8.33 3.26
C CYS A 72 -3.31 -6.88 3.63
N GLU A 73 -3.55 -6.04 2.62
CA GLU A 73 -3.91 -4.64 2.73
C GLU A 73 -5.28 -4.49 3.41
N ALA A 74 -6.27 -5.26 2.97
CA ALA A 74 -7.59 -5.29 3.60
C ALA A 74 -7.51 -5.73 5.07
N LYS A 75 -6.68 -6.74 5.38
CA LYS A 75 -6.49 -7.21 6.76
C LYS A 75 -5.73 -6.23 7.63
N ALA A 76 -4.71 -5.58 7.09
CA ALA A 76 -3.99 -4.53 7.80
C ALA A 76 -4.92 -3.36 8.15
N ALA A 77 -5.73 -2.90 7.20
CA ALA A 77 -6.74 -1.86 7.42
C ALA A 77 -7.80 -2.28 8.45
N GLU A 78 -8.38 -3.48 8.30
CA GLU A 78 -9.36 -4.02 9.26
C GLU A 78 -8.79 -4.10 10.68
N PHE A 79 -7.52 -4.49 10.80
CA PHE A 79 -6.87 -4.60 12.10
C PHE A 79 -6.50 -3.24 12.69
N ALA A 80 -6.10 -2.26 11.88
CA ALA A 80 -5.92 -0.87 12.31
C ALA A 80 -7.24 -0.26 12.83
N GLU A 81 -8.38 -0.55 12.19
CA GLU A 81 -9.69 -0.11 12.70
C GLU A 81 -10.04 -0.76 14.06
N LYS A 82 -9.71 -2.05 14.24
CA LYS A 82 -9.87 -2.70 15.56
C LYS A 82 -9.00 -2.06 16.64
N GLN A 83 -7.76 -1.73 16.29
CA GLN A 83 -6.86 -0.98 17.15
C GLN A 83 -7.47 0.36 17.57
N SER A 84 -8.06 1.09 16.63
CA SER A 84 -8.80 2.32 16.89
C SER A 84 -10.00 2.10 17.83
N GLY A 85 -10.77 1.02 17.62
CA GLY A 85 -11.84 0.61 18.52
C GLY A 85 -11.38 0.26 19.94
N TRP A 86 -10.09 -0.06 20.12
CA TRP A 86 -9.46 -0.29 21.43
C TRP A 86 -8.81 0.97 22.03
N GLY A 87 -8.98 2.14 21.40
CA GLY A 87 -8.51 3.43 21.88
C GLY A 87 -7.15 3.87 21.35
N PHE A 88 -6.56 3.17 20.38
CA PHE A 88 -5.36 3.63 19.70
C PHE A 88 -5.70 4.68 18.64
N SER A 89 -4.81 5.62 18.39
CA SER A 89 -4.86 6.47 17.21
C SER A 89 -3.95 5.88 16.14
N CYS A 90 -4.52 5.37 15.05
CA CYS A 90 -3.80 4.74 13.95
C CYS A 90 -3.64 5.70 12.77
N SER A 91 -2.43 5.80 12.22
CA SER A 91 -2.12 6.55 11.01
C SER A 91 -1.55 5.63 9.95
N ASN A 92 -2.04 5.75 8.71
CA ASN A 92 -1.50 5.03 7.56
C ASN A 92 -0.32 5.82 6.98
N GLU A 93 0.80 5.15 6.81
CA GLU A 93 2.03 5.65 6.20
C GLU A 93 2.15 5.07 4.77
N THR A 94 1.13 5.22 3.94
CA THR A 94 1.25 4.98 2.50
C THR A 94 2.22 6.01 1.93
N GLY A 95 3.18 5.57 1.11
CA GLY A 95 4.31 6.38 0.66
C GLY A 95 3.95 7.77 0.14
N SER A 96 3.97 8.76 1.03
CA SER A 96 3.93 10.17 0.70
C SER A 96 5.03 10.89 1.49
N SER A 97 6.26 10.73 1.04
CA SER A 97 7.12 11.92 0.93
C SER A 97 6.67 12.71 -0.29
N ALA A 98 5.53 13.38 -0.17
CA ALA A 98 5.27 14.62 -0.86
C ALA A 98 5.24 15.73 0.18
N SER A 99 6.42 16.06 0.73
CA SER A 99 6.68 17.38 1.29
C SER A 99 6.81 18.34 0.10
N GLU A 100 5.76 19.13 -0.08
CA GLU A 100 5.71 20.56 -0.43
C GLU A 100 6.63 21.11 -1.55
N ALA A 101 6.01 21.78 -2.54
CA ALA A 101 6.20 23.23 -2.69
C ALA A 101 5.24 23.81 -3.73
N GLU A 102 4.42 24.75 -3.28
CA GLU A 102 3.86 25.82 -4.10
C GLU A 102 4.98 26.52 -4.91
N THR A 103 4.70 26.88 -6.16
CA THR A 103 5.26 28.10 -6.75
C THR A 103 4.13 28.81 -7.48
N SER A 104 3.68 29.86 -6.78
CA SER A 104 2.88 30.96 -7.26
C SER A 104 3.75 31.90 -8.10
N ALA A 105 3.21 32.44 -9.20
CA ALA A 105 3.72 33.57 -10.00
C ALA A 105 5.05 33.32 -10.77
N GLN A 106 5.26 33.71 -12.03
CA GLN A 106 4.73 34.80 -12.88
C GLN A 106 4.67 34.36 -14.34
#